data_AF-A0A9P5I044-F1
#
_entry.id   AF-A0A9P5I044-F1
#
_cell.length_a   1.000
_cell.length_b   1.000
_cell.length_c   1.000
_cell.angle_alpha   90.00
_cell.angle_beta   90.00
_cell.angle_gamma   90.00
#
_symmetry.space_group_name_H-M   'P 1'
#
loop_
_entity.id
_entity.type
_entity.pdbx_description
1 polymer ?
#
loop_
_entity_poly.entity_id
_entity_poly.type
_entity_poly.pdbx_seq_one_letter_code
_entity_poly.pdbx_strand_id
1 'polypeptide(L)'
;MSSASRPLYKLVTLSMRCYAMRPPPRHLLCFLFRKNYVFLGAVFGAAFGFEMAYDSITDRVWDSINKGRQWKDIRARYVEAADDDE
;
A
#
# COMPACT_ATOMS: atom_id res chain seq x y z
N MET A 1 -43.21 -44.48 22.09
CA MET A 1 -42.92 -43.60 20.93
C MET A 1 -43.46 -42.21 21.24
N SER A 2 -42.65 -41.33 21.82
CA SER A 2 -43.06 -39.94 22.11
C SER A 2 -42.46 -39.03 21.04
N SER A 3 -43.31 -38.59 20.11
CA SER A 3 -42.95 -37.69 19.01
C SER A 3 -42.76 -36.28 19.57
N ALA A 4 -41.50 -35.83 19.64
CA ALA A 4 -41.18 -34.47 20.03
C ALA A 4 -41.51 -33.50 18.88
N SER A 5 -42.72 -32.95 18.88
CA SER A 5 -43.11 -31.84 18.00
C SER A 5 -42.23 -30.62 18.30
N ARG A 6 -41.22 -30.37 17.46
CA ARG A 6 -40.37 -29.18 17.56
C ARG A 6 -41.17 -27.96 17.11
N PRO A 7 -41.18 -26.85 17.89
CA PRO A 7 -42.00 -25.70 17.56
C PRO A 7 -41.47 -24.96 16.31
N LEU A 8 -42.39 -24.57 15.43
CA LEU A 8 -42.16 -24.01 14.09
C LEU A 8 -41.25 -22.76 14.06
N TYR A 9 -41.13 -22.00 15.16
CA TYR A 9 -40.24 -20.85 15.23
C TYR A 9 -38.74 -21.23 15.15
N LYS A 10 -38.38 -22.49 15.41
CA LYS A 10 -36.99 -23.00 15.27
C LYS A 10 -36.61 -23.43 13.86
N LEU A 11 -37.56 -23.49 12.92
CA LEU A 11 -37.29 -23.85 11.52
C LEU A 11 -36.88 -22.64 10.67
N VAL A 12 -37.31 -21.43 11.04
CA VAL A 12 -36.95 -20.19 10.32
C VAL A 12 -35.52 -19.73 10.63
N THR A 13 -34.94 -20.16 11.76
CA THR A 13 -33.57 -19.81 12.16
C THR A 13 -32.49 -20.75 11.60
N LEU A 14 -32.85 -21.82 10.91
CA LEU A 14 -31.90 -22.79 10.35
C LEU A 14 -31.43 -22.47 8.92
N SER A 15 -31.85 -21.34 8.34
CA SER A 15 -31.42 -20.89 7.00
C SER A 15 -30.85 -19.47 7.04
N MET A 16 -29.92 -19.22 7.97
CA MET A 16 -29.22 -17.93 8.05
C MET A 16 -27.76 -18.09 8.48
N ARG A 17 -27.16 -19.25 8.18
CA ARG A 17 -25.72 -19.53 8.41
C ARG A 17 -24.85 -19.47 7.15
N CYS A 18 -25.43 -19.19 5.98
CA CYS A 18 -24.70 -19.19 4.72
C CYS A 18 -24.65 -17.82 4.03
N TYR A 19 -24.33 -16.73 4.75
CA TYR A 19 -23.77 -15.50 4.15
C TYR A 19 -22.95 -14.67 5.17
N ALA A 20 -22.34 -15.32 6.17
CA ALA A 20 -21.36 -14.64 6.99
C ALA A 20 -20.03 -14.59 6.21
N MET A 21 -19.84 -13.55 5.39
CA MET A 21 -18.49 -13.16 4.96
C MET A 21 -17.63 -13.13 6.22
N ARG A 22 -16.61 -13.99 6.28
CA ARG A 22 -15.66 -14.03 7.38
C ARG A 22 -14.98 -12.66 7.40
N PRO A 23 -15.19 -11.80 8.42
CA PRO A 23 -14.53 -10.51 8.44
C PRO A 23 -13.03 -10.76 8.38
N PRO A 24 -12.28 -9.96 7.61
CA PRO A 24 -10.83 -10.11 7.58
C PRO A 24 -10.30 -10.07 9.02
N PRO A 25 -9.24 -10.84 9.31
CA PRO A 25 -8.69 -10.96 10.65
C PRO A 25 -8.55 -9.59 11.31
N ARG A 26 -9.29 -9.38 12.41
CA ARG A 26 -9.45 -8.09 13.09
C ARG A 26 -8.12 -7.49 13.58
N HIS A 27 -7.05 -8.27 13.62
CA HIS A 27 -5.76 -7.90 14.23
C HIS A 27 -4.89 -6.97 13.37
N LEU A 28 -4.95 -7.03 12.03
CA LEU A 28 -4.06 -6.23 11.19
C LEU A 28 -4.50 -4.76 11.10
N LEU A 29 -5.78 -4.51 10.80
CA LEU A 29 -6.29 -3.14 10.68
C LEU A 29 -6.55 -2.49 12.05
N CYS A 30 -6.87 -3.27 13.09
CA CYS A 30 -7.04 -2.68 14.42
C CYS A 30 -5.72 -2.21 15.01
N PHE A 31 -4.58 -2.86 14.79
CA PHE A 31 -3.35 -2.42 15.48
C PHE A 31 -2.95 -0.98 15.12
N LEU A 32 -2.94 -0.66 13.82
CA LEU A 32 -2.54 0.67 13.33
C LEU A 32 -3.63 1.74 13.51
N PHE A 33 -4.90 1.37 13.36
CA PHE A 33 -6.01 2.34 13.30
C PHE A 33 -6.90 2.39 14.57
N ARG A 34 -6.71 1.50 15.56
CA ARG A 34 -7.54 1.48 16.80
C ARG A 34 -7.22 2.60 17.77
N LYS A 35 -5.98 3.07 17.80
CA LYS A 35 -5.51 4.07 18.77
C LYS A 35 -5.07 5.32 18.03
N ASN A 36 -5.68 6.46 18.34
CA ASN A 36 -5.46 7.72 17.63
C ASN A 36 -3.99 8.15 17.62
N TYR A 37 -3.27 7.94 18.73
CA TYR A 37 -1.84 8.27 18.82
C TYR A 37 -0.95 7.31 18.02
N VAL A 38 -1.29 6.01 17.95
CA VAL A 38 -0.56 5.02 17.14
C VAL A 38 -0.74 5.34 15.66
N PHE A 39 -1.97 5.69 15.26
CA PHE A 39 -2.27 6.12 13.90
C PHE A 39 -1.45 7.35 13.50
N LEU A 40 -1.38 8.36 14.37
CA LEU A 40 -0.62 9.58 14.13
C LEU A 40 0.89 9.30 13.96
N GLY A 41 1.46 8.46 14.81
CA GLY A 41 2.86 8.01 14.69
C GLY A 41 3.11 7.19 13.42
N ALA A 42 2.17 6.33 13.04
CA ALA A 42 2.25 5.54 11.81
C ALA A 42 2.21 6.43 10.57
N VAL A 43 1.35 7.45 10.54
CA VAL A 43 1.29 8.41 9.43
C VAL A 43 2.59 9.18 9.29
N PHE A 44 3.16 9.71 10.38
CA PHE A 44 4.44 10.42 10.31
C PHE A 44 5.60 9.51 9.93
N GLY A 45 5.70 8.32 10.54
CA GLY A 45 6.73 7.35 10.17
C GLY A 45 6.63 6.91 8.71
N ALA A 46 5.41 6.67 8.23
CA ALA A 46 5.17 6.35 6.83
C ALA A 46 5.49 7.52 5.91
N ALA A 47 5.19 8.77 6.29
CA ALA A 47 5.48 9.94 5.47
C ALA A 47 6.99 10.08 5.19
N PHE A 48 7.83 10.02 6.23
CA PHE A 48 9.29 10.09 6.05
C PHE A 48 9.86 8.89 5.27
N GLY A 49 9.39 7.68 5.58
CA GLY A 49 9.82 6.48 4.87
C GLY A 49 9.38 6.50 3.40
N PHE A 50 8.19 7.00 3.13
CA PHE A 50 7.63 7.13 1.80
C PHE A 50 8.35 8.20 0.99
N GLU A 51 8.62 9.38 1.54
CA GLU A 51 9.37 10.46 0.88
C GLU A 51 10.71 9.94 0.34
N MET A 52 11.54 9.34 1.21
CA MET A 52 12.85 8.82 0.82
C MET A 52 12.76 7.74 -0.27
N ALA A 53 11.80 6.83 -0.16
CA ALA A 53 11.62 5.76 -1.15
C ALA A 53 11.06 6.31 -2.47
N TYR A 54 10.09 7.21 -2.40
CA TYR A 54 9.36 7.75 -3.53
C TYR A 54 10.28 8.57 -4.43
N ASP A 55 11.09 9.47 -3.86
CA ASP A 55 12.06 10.26 -4.61
C ASP A 55 13.02 9.34 -5.38
N SER A 56 13.63 8.39 -4.66
CA SER A 56 14.63 7.50 -5.23
C SER A 56 14.07 6.58 -6.32
N ILE A 57 12.82 6.13 -6.19
CA ILE A 57 12.16 5.28 -7.19
C ILE A 57 11.78 6.13 -8.39
N THR A 58 11.18 7.30 -8.15
CA THR A 58 10.66 8.16 -9.22
C THR A 58 11.78 8.71 -10.09
N ASP A 59 12.89 9.12 -9.49
CA ASP A 59 14.10 9.51 -10.22
C ASP A 59 14.61 8.37 -11.11
N ARG A 60 14.70 7.14 -10.59
CA ARG A 60 15.15 5.99 -11.38
C ARG A 60 14.23 5.67 -12.55
N VAL A 61 12.92 5.77 -12.33
CA VAL A 61 11.93 5.55 -13.40
C VAL A 61 12.09 6.63 -14.46
N TRP A 62 12.17 7.89 -14.06
CA TRP A 62 12.36 9.02 -14.96
C TRP A 62 13.66 8.91 -15.76
N ASP A 63 14.74 8.53 -15.08
CA ASP A 63 16.07 8.36 -15.66
C ASP A 63 16.08 7.26 -16.71
N SER A 64 15.43 6.14 -16.41
CA SER A 64 15.35 5.01 -17.33
C SER A 64 14.57 5.37 -18.60
N ILE A 65 13.50 6.15 -18.47
CA ILE A 65 12.65 6.54 -19.60
C ILE A 65 13.35 7.60 -20.46
N ASN A 66 14.12 8.50 -19.85
CA ASN A 66 14.78 9.62 -20.53
C ASN A 66 16.28 9.41 -20.75
N LYS A 67 16.74 8.15 -20.76
CA LYS A 67 18.15 7.81 -21.02
C LYS A 67 18.65 8.44 -22.31
N GLY A 68 19.83 9.06 -22.25
CA GLY A 68 20.49 9.67 -23.41
C GLY A 68 19.93 11.05 -23.81
N ARG A 69 18.89 11.54 -23.12
CA ARG A 69 18.33 12.90 -23.32
C ARG A 69 18.60 13.83 -22.15
N GLN A 70 19.09 13.30 -21.04
CA GLN A 70 19.31 14.07 -19.83
C GLN A 70 20.64 14.79 -19.88
N TRP A 71 20.71 15.98 -19.29
CA TRP A 71 21.95 16.75 -19.21
C TRP A 71 23.09 15.94 -18.61
N LYS A 72 22.83 15.14 -17.57
CA LYS A 72 23.84 14.25 -16.96
C LYS A 72 24.44 13.21 -17.90
N ASP A 73 23.72 12.80 -18.95
CA ASP A 73 24.21 11.82 -19.93
C ASP A 73 24.99 12.50 -21.07
N ILE A 74 24.71 13.78 -21.35
CA ILE A 74 25.26 14.50 -22.51
C ILE A 74 26.37 15.47 -22.11
N ARG A 75 26.40 15.92 -20.85
CA ARG A 75 27.33 16.94 -20.33
C ARG A 75 28.79 16.68 -20.68
N ALA A 76 29.25 15.43 -20.56
CA ALA A 76 30.65 15.08 -20.81
C ALA A 76 31.13 15.56 -22.19
N ARG A 77 30.27 15.42 -23.21
CA ARG A 77 30.58 15.81 -24.59
C ARG A 77 30.78 17.32 -24.79
N TYR A 78 30.16 18.14 -23.95
CA TYR A 78 30.23 19.60 -24.06
C TYR A 78 31.31 20.21 -23.17
N VAL A 79 31.69 19.52 -22.09
CA VAL A 79 32.79 19.97 -21.23
C VAL A 79 34.12 19.65 -21.90
N GLU A 80 34.29 18.44 -22.46
CA GLU A 80 35.49 18.08 -23.21
C GLU A 80 35.70 18.96 -24.45
N ALA A 81 34.63 19.23 -25.22
CA ALA A 81 34.71 20.13 -26.36
C ALA A 81 35.08 21.58 -25.99
N ALA A 82 34.80 22.02 -24.75
CA ALA A 82 35.22 23.34 -24.29
C ALA A 82 36.69 23.39 -23.88
N ASP A 83 37.26 22.27 -23.40
CA ASP A 83 38.67 22.17 -23.03
C ASP A 83 39.58 21.96 -24.27
N ASP A 84 39.08 21.35 -25.36
CA ASP A 84 39.82 21.15 -26.61
C ASP A 84 39.90 22.41 -27.51
N ASP A 85 39.01 23.39 -27.30
CA ASP A 85 38.91 24.64 -28.07
C ASP A 85 39.72 25.82 -27.46
N GLU A 86 40.46 25.59 -26.35
CA GLU A 86 41.38 26.55 -25.68
C GLU A 86 42.86 26.18 -25.88
#